data_AF-A0AAU7QC02-F1
#
_entry.id   AF-A0AAU7QC02-F1
#
_cell.length_a   1.000
_cell.length_b   1.000
_cell.length_c   1.000
_cell.angle_alpha   90.00
_cell.angle_beta   90.00
_cell.angle_gamma   90.00
#
_symmetry.space_group_name_H-M   'P 1'
#
loop_
_entity.id
_entity.type
_entity.pdbx_description
1 polymer ?
#
loop_
_entity_poly.entity_id
_entity_poly.type
_entity_poly.pdbx_seq_one_letter_code
_entity_poly.pdbx_strand_id
1 'polypeptide(L)'
;MDIALNGLGQNSGNLLAAGQLTLTAPQFTNQGLLQGRQITVSGGQTAPVGGTSVSGGQTSPVGGTSVSGGQTAPVSGTSVSGNPSASIGATFANSGTLRAVDGLTLGELALLSNSGTLLSGGASQFSAARLTNGGAIIAASLQAGAATLSNSGTLNIAGALTLNSVDMVNSGDISAGQTALGAQTLINTGNVVADGNLGITVEQLTNGGALTADSLSFSGQNLVNGGTMDIAHEADIQTSQWQNNGAFRAGQVSAAGLSLSNSGELTGSDQLALGFDAGITNSGALAANGPLSLTTGALNNSGTLSGDDDLSLSLGSLQNQGDILAGGTGDYHRRRCGQ
;
A
#
# COMPACT_ATOMS: atom_id res chain seq x y z
N MET A 1 -16.59 26.69 18.81
CA MET A 1 -16.36 26.02 20.11
C MET A 1 -15.51 24.82 19.84
N ASP A 2 -14.36 24.76 20.50
CA ASP A 2 -13.39 23.68 20.36
C ASP A 2 -13.52 22.72 21.56
N ILE A 3 -13.15 21.46 21.36
CA ILE A 3 -13.14 20.43 22.39
C ILE A 3 -11.75 19.78 22.41
N ALA A 4 -11.17 19.65 23.60
CA ALA A 4 -9.94 18.89 23.83
C ALA A 4 -10.18 17.83 24.89
N LEU A 5 -9.90 16.56 24.57
CA LEU A 5 -9.97 15.44 25.50
C LEU A 5 -8.57 14.85 25.69
N ASN A 6 -8.17 14.67 26.94
CA ASN A 6 -6.88 14.08 27.31
C ASN A 6 -7.12 12.85 28.21
N GLY A 7 -6.55 11.70 27.85
CA GLY A 7 -6.70 10.43 28.57
C GLY A 7 -7.47 9.37 27.79
N LEU A 8 -7.76 8.22 28.41
CA LEU A 8 -8.54 7.15 27.76
C LEU A 8 -9.92 7.68 27.34
N GLY A 9 -10.32 7.39 26.10
CA GLY A 9 -11.58 7.89 25.55
C GLY A 9 -12.45 6.79 24.94
N GLN A 10 -13.73 6.79 25.30
CA GLN A 10 -14.76 6.01 24.62
C GLN A 10 -15.90 6.95 24.25
N ASN A 11 -16.30 6.95 22.98
CA ASN A 11 -17.52 7.61 22.53
C ASN A 11 -18.50 6.59 21.96
N SER A 12 -19.66 6.46 22.59
CA SER A 12 -20.79 5.67 22.06
C SER A 12 -22.00 6.53 21.71
N GLY A 13 -21.89 7.85 21.89
CA GLY A 13 -22.95 8.82 21.61
C GLY A 13 -22.50 9.86 20.58
N ASN A 14 -22.90 11.11 20.76
CA ASN A 14 -22.52 12.21 19.88
C ASN A 14 -21.53 13.13 20.59
N LEU A 15 -20.35 13.30 20.01
CA LEU A 15 -19.40 14.33 20.40
C LEU A 15 -19.25 15.32 19.26
N LEU A 16 -19.80 16.52 19.46
CA LEU A 16 -19.97 17.53 18.41
C LEU A 16 -19.18 18.79 18.77
N ALA A 17 -18.08 19.05 18.06
CA ALA A 17 -17.35 20.30 18.10
C ALA A 17 -17.74 21.17 16.89
N ALA A 18 -18.01 22.45 17.12
CA ALA A 18 -18.25 23.39 16.02
C ALA A 18 -16.93 23.83 15.35
N GLY A 19 -15.81 23.75 16.07
CA GLY A 19 -14.47 24.09 15.59
C GLY A 19 -13.55 22.87 15.60
N GLN A 20 -12.43 22.96 16.32
CA GLN A 20 -11.47 21.87 16.44
C GLN A 20 -11.91 20.83 17.50
N LEU A 21 -11.71 19.56 17.19
CA LEU A 21 -11.81 18.45 18.14
C LEU A 21 -10.43 17.77 18.22
N THR A 22 -9.77 17.91 19.37
CA THR A 22 -8.46 17.29 19.62
C THR A 22 -8.61 16.17 20.66
N LEU A 23 -8.20 14.97 20.28
CA LEU A 23 -8.24 13.77 21.11
C LEU A 23 -6.80 13.28 21.33
N THR A 24 -6.31 13.45 22.56
CA THR A 24 -4.97 13.01 22.96
C THR A 24 -5.11 11.87 23.96
N ALA A 25 -4.99 10.64 23.48
CA ALA A 25 -5.29 9.45 24.26
C ALA A 25 -4.32 8.33 23.92
N PRO A 26 -3.84 7.53 24.89
CA PRO A 26 -3.15 6.29 24.58
C PRO A 26 -4.10 5.26 23.95
N GLN A 27 -5.39 5.33 24.24
CA GLN A 27 -6.42 4.51 23.58
C GLN A 27 -7.71 5.31 23.43
N PHE A 28 -8.26 5.32 22.22
CA PHE A 28 -9.54 5.93 21.93
C PHE A 28 -10.41 5.00 21.08
N THR A 29 -11.66 4.77 21.50
CA THR A 29 -12.65 4.00 20.74
C THR A 29 -13.87 4.85 20.41
N ASN A 30 -14.20 4.96 19.13
CA ASN A 30 -15.44 5.54 18.65
C ASN A 30 -16.42 4.47 18.15
N GLN A 31 -17.60 4.43 18.74
CA GLN A 31 -18.75 3.62 18.29
C GLN A 31 -19.95 4.49 17.92
N GLY A 32 -19.92 5.79 18.26
CA GLY A 32 -20.96 6.77 17.96
C GLY A 32 -20.56 7.76 16.86
N LEU A 33 -21.07 8.99 16.95
CA LEU A 33 -20.71 10.10 16.08
C LEU A 33 -19.65 10.99 16.73
N LEU A 34 -18.54 11.18 16.04
CA LEU A 34 -17.59 12.26 16.28
C LEU A 34 -17.72 13.27 15.14
N GLN A 35 -17.96 14.53 15.47
CA GLN A 35 -18.03 15.59 14.48
C GLN A 35 -17.22 16.81 14.91
N GLY A 36 -16.47 17.36 13.96
CA GLY A 36 -15.66 18.56 14.13
C GLY A 36 -15.39 19.20 12.77
N ARG A 37 -14.98 20.46 12.76
CA ARG A 37 -14.51 21.11 11.53
C ARG A 37 -13.13 20.56 11.17
N GLN A 38 -12.19 20.61 12.12
CA GLN A 38 -10.93 19.88 12.08
C GLN A 38 -10.94 18.85 13.20
N ILE A 39 -10.54 17.62 12.91
CA ILE A 39 -10.36 16.59 13.94
C ILE A 39 -8.91 16.14 13.95
N THR A 40 -8.30 16.15 15.14
CA THR A 40 -6.96 15.62 15.36
C THR A 40 -7.03 14.54 16.43
N VAL A 41 -6.55 13.35 16.12
CA VAL A 41 -6.27 12.30 17.08
C VAL A 41 -4.77 12.07 17.08
N SER A 42 -4.15 12.24 18.24
CA SER A 42 -2.73 11.94 18.41
C SER A 42 -2.54 11.02 19.60
N GLY A 43 -1.49 10.19 19.50
CA GLY A 43 -1.01 9.49 20.66
C GLY A 43 -0.52 10.48 21.68
N GLY A 44 -1.12 10.48 22.87
CA GLY A 44 -0.53 11.20 23.99
C GLY A 44 0.88 10.68 24.20
N GLN A 45 1.89 11.54 24.13
CA GLN A 45 3.23 11.22 24.60
C GLN A 45 3.09 10.72 26.03
N THR A 46 3.23 9.41 26.28
CA THR A 46 3.52 8.96 27.63
C THR A 46 4.91 9.49 27.91
N ALA A 47 5.02 10.60 28.63
CA ALA A 47 6.30 11.06 29.13
C ALA A 47 7.02 9.86 29.75
N PRO A 48 8.30 9.60 29.44
CA PRO A 48 9.03 8.58 30.18
C PRO A 48 8.91 8.95 31.65
N VAL A 49 8.51 8.00 32.50
CA VAL A 49 8.45 8.20 33.95
C VAL A 49 9.90 8.43 34.40
N GLY A 50 10.31 9.69 34.41
CA GLY A 50 11.59 10.14 34.93
C GLY A 50 11.67 9.70 36.38
N GLY A 51 12.75 8.99 36.71
CA GLY A 51 12.89 8.29 37.97
C GLY A 51 12.71 9.19 39.19
N THR A 52 11.97 8.69 40.18
CA THR A 52 12.18 9.08 41.56
C THR A 52 13.34 8.26 42.11
N SER A 53 14.53 8.85 42.11
CA SER A 53 15.63 8.42 42.96
C SER A 53 15.18 8.47 44.42
N VAL A 54 15.27 7.33 45.11
CA VAL A 54 15.13 7.28 46.57
C VAL A 54 16.35 7.98 47.16
N SER A 55 16.13 9.08 47.91
CA SER A 55 17.15 9.73 48.73
C SER A 55 16.53 10.08 50.09
N GLY A 56 17.06 9.47 51.14
CA GLY A 56 16.75 9.80 52.54
C GLY A 56 16.67 8.56 53.42
N GLY A 57 17.73 8.30 54.19
CA GLY A 57 17.87 7.10 55.02
C GLY A 57 17.25 7.14 56.43
N GLN A 58 17.58 6.06 57.16
CA GLN A 58 17.39 5.75 58.59
C GLN A 58 16.19 4.85 58.99
N THR A 59 16.50 3.54 59.01
CA THR A 59 16.40 2.57 60.12
C THR A 59 15.35 2.75 61.25
N SER A 60 14.51 1.73 61.46
CA SER A 60 14.44 1.05 62.77
C SER A 60 13.75 -0.33 62.71
N PRO A 61 14.22 -1.33 63.50
CA PRO A 61 13.70 -2.68 63.52
C PRO A 61 12.75 -2.93 64.70
N VAL A 62 11.61 -3.57 64.46
CA VAL A 62 10.81 -4.31 65.44
C VAL A 62 10.17 -5.45 64.63
N GLY A 63 10.36 -6.74 64.88
CA GLY A 63 10.49 -7.43 66.15
C GLY A 63 9.31 -8.39 66.27
N GLY A 64 9.53 -9.66 65.89
CA GLY A 64 8.78 -10.82 66.37
C GLY A 64 7.34 -11.04 65.89
N THR A 65 7.15 -12.05 65.04
CA THR A 65 6.13 -13.09 65.28
C THR A 65 6.55 -14.37 64.56
N SER A 66 7.06 -15.32 65.33
CA SER A 66 7.16 -16.72 64.93
C SER A 66 5.77 -17.35 64.97
N VAL A 67 5.34 -17.99 63.89
CA VAL A 67 4.37 -19.09 63.96
C VAL A 67 4.99 -20.32 63.31
N SER A 68 5.28 -21.28 64.18
CA SER A 68 5.62 -22.67 63.90
C SER A 68 4.33 -23.45 63.58
N GLY A 69 4.39 -24.34 62.59
CA GLY A 69 3.47 -25.47 62.46
C GLY A 69 2.42 -25.40 61.34
N GLY A 70 2.69 -26.12 60.25
CA GLY A 70 1.71 -26.99 59.56
C GLY A 70 0.45 -26.40 58.94
N GLN A 71 0.57 -25.75 57.77
CA GLN A 71 -0.36 -25.93 56.64
C GLN A 71 0.18 -25.25 55.37
N THR A 72 0.20 -26.00 54.27
CA THR A 72 0.61 -25.55 52.94
C THR A 72 -0.44 -24.61 52.34
N ALA A 73 -0.10 -23.33 52.19
CA ALA A 73 -0.75 -22.41 51.26
C ALA A 73 0.34 -21.66 50.48
N PRO A 74 0.30 -21.63 49.13
CA PRO A 74 1.33 -20.96 48.36
C PRO A 74 1.21 -19.44 48.54
N VAL A 75 2.23 -18.83 49.15
CA VAL A 75 2.45 -17.38 49.09
C VAL A 75 2.77 -17.04 47.64
N SER A 76 1.76 -16.56 46.92
CA SER A 76 1.92 -15.93 45.61
C SER A 76 2.57 -14.57 45.82
N GLY A 77 3.90 -14.55 45.79
CA GLY A 77 4.70 -13.37 46.07
C GLY A 77 6.07 -13.47 45.41
N THR A 78 6.08 -13.68 44.10
CA THR A 78 7.27 -13.43 43.27
C THR A 78 6.97 -12.20 42.43
N SER A 79 7.36 -11.03 42.93
CA SER A 79 7.37 -9.80 42.15
C SER A 79 8.42 -9.95 41.04
N VAL A 80 7.97 -10.31 39.84
CA VAL A 80 8.82 -10.24 38.64
C VAL A 80 9.01 -8.76 38.32
N SER A 81 10.17 -8.23 38.70
CA SER A 81 10.74 -7.02 38.12
C SER A 81 11.12 -7.32 36.67
N GLY A 82 10.15 -7.21 35.77
CA GLY A 82 10.37 -7.22 34.33
C GLY A 82 9.92 -5.89 33.79
N ASN A 83 10.85 -5.01 33.45
CA ASN A 83 10.56 -4.03 32.42
C ASN A 83 10.47 -4.83 31.10
N PRO A 84 9.39 -4.66 30.33
CA PRO A 84 9.57 -3.76 29.23
C PRO A 84 8.55 -2.65 29.31
N SER A 85 9.07 -1.44 29.33
CA SER A 85 8.42 -0.28 28.77
C SER A 85 8.37 -0.53 27.25
N ALA A 86 7.52 -1.46 26.84
CA ALA A 86 6.92 -1.37 25.53
C ALA A 86 6.01 -0.17 25.64
N SER A 87 6.41 0.95 25.04
CA SER A 87 5.45 1.99 24.72
C SER A 87 4.29 1.31 23.99
N ILE A 88 3.16 1.14 24.67
CA ILE A 88 1.92 0.75 23.99
C ILE A 88 1.57 2.01 23.21
N GLY A 89 2.09 2.12 21.98
CA GLY A 89 1.82 3.29 21.16
C GLY A 89 0.31 3.45 20.98
N ALA A 90 -0.13 4.68 20.78
CA ALA A 90 -1.54 4.98 20.94
C ALA A 90 -2.42 4.23 19.94
N THR A 91 -3.61 3.82 20.38
CA THR A 91 -4.58 3.13 19.52
C THR A 91 -5.80 4.00 19.27
N PHE A 92 -6.25 4.01 18.02
CA PHE A 92 -7.54 4.58 17.63
C PHE A 92 -8.37 3.51 16.94
N ALA A 93 -9.55 3.23 17.48
CA ALA A 93 -10.51 2.30 16.90
C ALA A 93 -11.81 3.04 16.56
N ASN A 94 -12.24 2.98 15.30
CA ASN A 94 -13.51 3.53 14.86
C ASN A 94 -14.40 2.43 14.29
N SER A 95 -15.51 2.15 14.98
CA SER A 95 -16.63 1.35 14.48
C SER A 95 -17.89 2.19 14.26
N GLY A 96 -17.86 3.48 14.64
CA GLY A 96 -18.92 4.45 14.42
C GLY A 96 -18.67 5.35 13.21
N THR A 97 -19.14 6.59 13.28
CA THR A 97 -18.89 7.63 12.28
C THR A 97 -17.99 8.71 12.86
N LEU A 98 -16.93 9.05 12.14
CA LEU A 98 -16.14 10.26 12.39
C LEU A 98 -16.28 11.17 11.18
N ARG A 99 -16.70 12.41 11.39
CA ARG A 99 -16.91 13.42 10.34
C ARG A 99 -16.10 14.68 10.64
N ALA A 100 -15.05 14.88 9.85
CA ALA A 100 -14.34 16.15 9.75
C ALA A 100 -14.84 16.94 8.53
N VAL A 101 -15.03 18.25 8.68
CA VAL A 101 -15.46 19.09 7.54
C VAL A 101 -14.27 19.52 6.69
N ASP A 102 -13.19 19.98 7.31
CA ASP A 102 -12.05 20.59 6.62
C ASP A 102 -10.81 19.69 6.61
N GLY A 103 -10.67 18.79 7.58
CA GLY A 103 -9.51 17.90 7.62
C GLY A 103 -9.48 16.96 8.83
N LEU A 104 -8.83 15.83 8.61
CA LEU A 104 -8.70 14.76 9.59
C LEU A 104 -7.24 14.34 9.74
N THR A 105 -6.69 14.52 10.93
CA THR A 105 -5.34 14.08 11.26
C THR A 105 -5.40 12.96 12.29
N LEU A 106 -4.88 11.79 11.95
CA LEU A 106 -4.76 10.63 12.85
C LEU A 106 -3.28 10.24 12.91
N GLY A 107 -2.53 10.84 13.84
CA GLY A 107 -1.06 10.79 13.82
C GLY A 107 -0.45 10.06 15.02
N GLU A 108 0.76 9.52 14.82
CA GLU A 108 1.59 8.94 15.90
C GLU A 108 0.93 7.75 16.61
N LEU A 109 0.15 6.95 15.88
CA LEU A 109 -0.56 5.80 16.43
C LEU A 109 0.28 4.51 16.31
N ALA A 110 0.19 3.59 17.25
CA ALA A 110 0.61 2.21 16.98
C ALA A 110 -0.42 1.47 16.12
N LEU A 111 -1.71 1.73 16.36
CA LEU A 111 -2.80 1.08 15.64
C LEU A 111 -3.89 2.08 15.30
N LEU A 112 -4.16 2.21 14.01
CA LEU A 112 -5.34 2.84 13.46
C LEU A 112 -6.26 1.75 12.89
N SER A 113 -7.39 1.49 13.55
CA SER A 113 -8.39 0.52 13.10
C SER A 113 -9.69 1.22 12.74
N ASN A 114 -10.13 1.07 11.50
CA ASN A 114 -11.42 1.54 11.04
C ASN A 114 -12.28 0.37 10.54
N SER A 115 -13.38 0.10 11.23
CA SER A 115 -14.48 -0.76 10.78
C SER A 115 -15.78 0.02 10.55
N GLY A 116 -15.79 1.31 10.89
CA GLY A 116 -16.90 2.23 10.65
C GLY A 116 -16.64 3.16 9.45
N THR A 117 -17.11 4.40 9.54
CA THR A 117 -16.91 5.43 8.51
C THR A 117 -16.03 6.57 9.04
N LEU A 118 -14.95 6.88 8.31
CA LEU A 118 -14.19 8.12 8.44
C LEU A 118 -14.51 9.00 7.23
N LEU A 119 -15.09 10.17 7.48
CA LEU A 119 -15.46 11.14 6.45
C LEU A 119 -14.69 12.44 6.69
N SER A 120 -13.98 12.93 5.68
CA SER A 120 -13.29 14.22 5.70
C SER A 120 -13.62 15.03 4.46
N GLY A 121 -14.18 16.23 4.61
CA GLY A 121 -14.42 17.12 3.47
C GLY A 121 -13.16 17.80 2.93
N GLY A 122 -11.99 17.61 3.55
CA GLY A 122 -10.73 18.18 3.10
C GLY A 122 -9.54 17.25 3.29
N ALA A 123 -8.35 17.83 3.44
CA ALA A 123 -7.09 17.09 3.46
C ALA A 123 -6.95 16.24 4.72
N SER A 124 -6.58 14.97 4.55
CA SER A 124 -6.43 14.01 5.64
C SER A 124 -5.03 13.44 5.70
N GLN A 125 -4.51 13.26 6.91
CA GLN A 125 -3.17 12.75 7.18
C GLN A 125 -3.21 11.67 8.24
N PHE A 126 -2.90 10.43 7.86
CA PHE A 126 -2.85 9.29 8.78
C PHE A 126 -1.42 8.79 8.94
N SER A 127 -0.99 8.58 10.18
CA SER A 127 0.30 8.02 10.52
C SER A 127 0.13 7.01 11.65
N ALA A 128 0.42 5.75 11.37
CA ALA A 128 0.31 4.68 12.34
C ALA A 128 1.37 3.60 12.09
N ALA A 129 1.80 2.83 13.09
CA ALA A 129 2.62 1.64 12.82
C ALA A 129 1.82 0.59 12.03
N ARG A 130 0.54 0.41 12.36
CA ARG A 130 -0.40 -0.43 11.63
C ARG A 130 -1.70 0.30 11.35
N LEU A 131 -2.12 0.29 10.08
CA LEU A 131 -3.39 0.83 9.62
C LEU A 131 -4.24 -0.30 9.05
N THR A 132 -5.42 -0.52 9.61
CA THR A 132 -6.41 -1.47 9.08
C THR A 132 -7.70 -0.74 8.76
N ASN A 133 -8.14 -0.81 7.50
CA ASN A 133 -9.43 -0.32 7.05
C ASN A 133 -10.29 -1.49 6.57
N GLY A 134 -11.27 -1.90 7.39
CA GLY A 134 -12.37 -2.79 7.01
C GLY A 134 -13.70 -2.07 6.80
N GLY A 135 -13.76 -0.76 7.06
CA GLY A 135 -14.92 0.09 6.84
C GLY A 135 -14.73 1.01 5.63
N ALA A 136 -15.22 2.25 5.74
CA ALA A 136 -15.08 3.26 4.70
C ALA A 136 -14.21 4.44 5.17
N ILE A 137 -13.29 4.86 4.30
CA ILE A 137 -12.56 6.12 4.41
C ILE A 137 -12.90 6.94 3.18
N ILE A 138 -13.57 8.07 3.39
CA ILE A 138 -14.02 8.98 2.35
C ILE A 138 -13.40 10.34 2.61
N ALA A 139 -12.58 10.84 1.69
CA ALA A 139 -11.90 12.11 1.86
C ALA A 139 -11.75 12.90 0.56
N ALA A 140 -11.55 14.22 0.66
CA ALA A 140 -11.14 15.01 -0.50
C ALA A 140 -9.71 14.66 -0.96
N SER A 141 -8.79 14.48 0.00
CA SER A 141 -7.46 13.92 -0.24
C SER A 141 -6.97 13.18 1.00
N LEU A 142 -6.07 12.22 0.79
CA LEU A 142 -5.50 11.42 1.86
C LEU A 142 -4.03 11.12 1.62
N GLN A 143 -3.21 11.46 2.61
CA GLN A 143 -1.87 10.91 2.77
C GLN A 143 -1.87 9.96 3.98
N ALA A 144 -1.50 8.71 3.78
CA ALA A 144 -1.35 7.74 4.86
C ALA A 144 0.03 7.09 4.84
N GLY A 145 0.65 7.01 6.01
CA GLY A 145 1.91 6.31 6.23
C GLY A 145 1.77 5.26 7.31
N ALA A 146 2.14 4.01 7.02
CA ALA A 146 2.20 2.97 8.05
C ALA A 146 3.24 1.90 7.77
N ALA A 147 3.79 1.22 8.79
CA ALA A 147 4.66 0.08 8.50
C ALA A 147 3.86 -1.05 7.81
N THR A 148 2.66 -1.31 8.30
CA THR A 148 1.70 -2.23 7.66
C THR A 148 0.39 -1.51 7.36
N LEU A 149 -0.07 -1.62 6.12
CA LEU A 149 -1.34 -1.07 5.66
C LEU A 149 -2.19 -2.17 5.06
N SER A 150 -3.40 -2.37 5.61
CA SER A 150 -4.37 -3.32 5.08
C SER A 150 -5.69 -2.61 4.80
N ASN A 151 -6.12 -2.67 3.54
CA ASN A 151 -7.43 -2.23 3.10
C ASN A 151 -8.26 -3.45 2.65
N SER A 152 -9.29 -3.78 3.41
CA SER A 152 -10.30 -4.78 3.05
C SER A 152 -11.70 -4.16 2.88
N GLY A 153 -11.83 -2.86 3.11
CA GLY A 153 -13.04 -2.08 2.89
C GLY A 153 -12.86 -1.12 1.72
N THR A 154 -13.31 0.12 1.89
CA THR A 154 -13.30 1.15 0.83
C THR A 154 -12.40 2.33 1.21
N LEU A 155 -11.50 2.70 0.31
CA LEU A 155 -10.89 4.03 0.24
C LEU A 155 -11.49 4.76 -0.97
N ASN A 156 -12.27 5.82 -0.73
CA ASN A 156 -12.85 6.65 -1.79
C ASN A 156 -12.36 8.09 -1.61
N ILE A 157 -11.41 8.50 -2.46
CA ILE A 157 -10.65 9.73 -2.29
C ILE A 157 -10.85 10.61 -3.52
N ALA A 158 -11.63 11.68 -3.41
CA ALA A 158 -12.06 12.45 -4.58
C ALA A 158 -10.89 13.05 -5.39
N GLY A 159 -9.76 13.35 -4.74
CA GLY A 159 -8.57 13.92 -5.35
C GLY A 159 -7.36 13.02 -5.23
N ALA A 160 -6.30 13.53 -4.60
CA ALA A 160 -5.04 12.80 -4.47
C ALA A 160 -5.05 11.82 -3.30
N LEU A 161 -4.62 10.59 -3.58
CA LEU A 161 -4.33 9.54 -2.62
C LEU A 161 -2.83 9.22 -2.64
N THR A 162 -2.20 9.25 -1.47
CA THR A 162 -0.83 8.77 -1.28
C THR A 162 -0.80 7.78 -0.13
N LEU A 163 -0.39 6.54 -0.41
CA LEU A 163 -0.21 5.49 0.59
C LEU A 163 1.27 5.09 0.62
N ASN A 164 1.90 5.17 1.78
CA ASN A 164 3.27 4.71 1.98
C ASN A 164 3.30 3.63 3.07
N SER A 165 3.94 2.50 2.78
CA SER A 165 4.16 1.47 3.78
C SER A 165 5.41 0.63 3.58
N VAL A 166 5.68 -0.30 4.50
CA VAL A 166 6.60 -1.41 4.21
C VAL A 166 5.81 -2.50 3.51
N ASP A 167 4.74 -2.97 4.14
CA ASP A 167 3.83 -3.97 3.59
C ASP A 167 2.44 -3.39 3.36
N MET A 168 1.95 -3.48 2.12
CA MET A 168 0.63 -3.04 1.71
C MET A 168 -0.19 -4.23 1.20
N VAL A 169 -1.39 -4.39 1.73
CA VAL A 169 -2.37 -5.37 1.23
C VAL A 169 -3.67 -4.65 0.91
N ASN A 170 -4.10 -4.74 -0.36
CA ASN A 170 -5.42 -4.34 -0.78
C ASN A 170 -6.24 -5.56 -1.18
N SER A 171 -7.28 -5.86 -0.43
CA SER A 171 -8.30 -6.87 -0.76
C SER A 171 -9.70 -6.27 -0.93
N GLY A 172 -9.85 -4.97 -0.71
CA GLY A 172 -11.08 -4.21 -0.95
C GLY A 172 -10.95 -3.27 -2.15
N ASP A 173 -11.56 -2.09 -2.03
CA ASP A 173 -11.61 -1.10 -3.09
C ASP A 173 -10.79 0.14 -2.74
N ILE A 174 -9.98 0.58 -3.68
CA ILE A 174 -9.30 1.87 -3.67
C ILE A 174 -9.76 2.62 -4.93
N SER A 175 -10.38 3.78 -4.76
CA SER A 175 -10.76 4.67 -5.85
C SER A 175 -10.29 6.08 -5.53
N ALA A 176 -9.52 6.68 -6.43
CA ALA A 176 -9.09 8.06 -6.30
C ALA A 176 -8.85 8.76 -7.64
N GLY A 177 -8.72 10.09 -7.61
CA GLY A 177 -8.33 10.87 -8.79
C GLY A 177 -6.90 10.52 -9.23
N GLN A 178 -5.90 10.97 -8.44
CA GLN A 178 -4.49 10.60 -8.63
C GLN A 178 -4.07 9.66 -7.49
N THR A 179 -3.39 8.57 -7.81
CA THR A 179 -2.98 7.58 -6.79
C THR A 179 -1.47 7.37 -6.81
N ALA A 180 -0.83 7.45 -5.64
CA ALA A 180 0.57 7.08 -5.43
C ALA A 180 0.67 5.99 -4.35
N LEU A 181 1.19 4.82 -4.72
CA LEU A 181 1.41 3.67 -3.83
C LEU A 181 2.91 3.43 -3.68
N GLY A 182 3.43 3.65 -2.48
CA GLY A 182 4.81 3.36 -2.09
C GLY A 182 4.86 2.20 -1.10
N ALA A 183 5.58 1.12 -1.41
CA ALA A 183 5.77 0.00 -0.50
C ALA A 183 7.10 -0.72 -0.70
N GLN A 184 7.52 -1.61 0.21
CA GLN A 184 8.45 -2.68 -0.18
C GLN A 184 7.65 -3.76 -0.90
N THR A 185 6.61 -4.27 -0.24
CA THR A 185 5.70 -5.28 -0.82
C THR A 185 4.30 -4.72 -0.95
N LEU A 186 3.72 -4.83 -2.15
CA LEU A 186 2.32 -4.56 -2.42
C LEU A 186 1.63 -5.82 -2.96
N ILE A 187 0.59 -6.27 -2.26
CA ILE A 187 -0.30 -7.34 -2.70
C ILE A 187 -1.67 -6.73 -2.97
N ASN A 188 -2.12 -6.81 -4.22
CA ASN A 188 -3.46 -6.42 -4.63
C ASN A 188 -4.27 -7.65 -5.05
N THR A 189 -5.31 -7.98 -4.28
CA THR A 189 -6.33 -8.97 -4.65
C THR A 189 -7.72 -8.34 -4.85
N GLY A 190 -7.85 -7.04 -4.54
CA GLY A 190 -9.06 -6.25 -4.75
C GLY A 190 -8.96 -5.36 -5.98
N ASN A 191 -9.58 -4.19 -5.90
CA ASN A 191 -9.62 -3.21 -6.99
C ASN A 191 -8.84 -1.95 -6.61
N VAL A 192 -8.06 -1.44 -7.55
CA VAL A 192 -7.48 -0.08 -7.50
C VAL A 192 -7.90 0.64 -8.77
N VAL A 193 -8.59 1.77 -8.62
CA VAL A 193 -9.05 2.62 -9.71
C VAL A 193 -8.47 4.02 -9.49
N ALA A 194 -7.64 4.47 -10.43
CA ALA A 194 -7.19 5.85 -10.50
C ALA A 194 -7.85 6.53 -11.70
N ASP A 195 -8.64 7.58 -11.49
CA ASP A 195 -9.27 8.30 -12.61
C ASP A 195 -8.23 8.99 -13.51
N GLY A 196 -7.03 9.25 -12.97
CA GLY A 196 -5.88 9.73 -13.71
C GLY A 196 -4.66 8.81 -13.52
N ASN A 197 -3.54 9.36 -13.08
CA ASN A 197 -2.28 8.61 -12.96
C ASN A 197 -2.26 7.71 -11.72
N LEU A 198 -1.88 6.45 -11.94
CA LEU A 198 -1.47 5.50 -10.92
C LEU A 198 0.06 5.39 -10.90
N GLY A 199 0.69 5.97 -9.87
CA GLY A 199 2.11 5.80 -9.60
C GLY A 199 2.33 4.67 -8.59
N ILE A 200 3.16 3.68 -8.94
CA ILE A 200 3.51 2.57 -8.06
C ILE A 200 5.04 2.50 -7.95
N THR A 201 5.55 2.69 -6.74
CA THR A 201 6.98 2.57 -6.41
C THR A 201 7.15 1.49 -5.36
N VAL A 202 7.64 0.33 -5.75
CA VAL A 202 7.76 -0.83 -4.86
C VAL A 202 9.05 -1.61 -5.03
N GLU A 203 9.38 -2.53 -4.12
CA GLU A 203 10.29 -3.62 -4.47
C GLU A 203 9.52 -4.71 -5.21
N GLN A 204 8.42 -5.19 -4.63
CA GLN A 204 7.59 -6.28 -5.15
C GLN A 204 6.12 -5.85 -5.30
N LEU A 205 5.56 -6.03 -6.50
CA LEU A 205 4.11 -6.00 -6.73
C LEU A 205 3.61 -7.40 -7.09
N THR A 206 2.59 -7.88 -6.38
CA THR A 206 1.74 -9.00 -6.81
C THR A 206 0.31 -8.50 -7.02
N ASN A 207 -0.13 -8.45 -8.27
CA ASN A 207 -1.50 -8.13 -8.63
C ASN A 207 -2.25 -9.40 -9.03
N GLY A 208 -3.15 -9.87 -8.16
CA GLY A 208 -4.14 -10.90 -8.46
C GLY A 208 -5.56 -10.36 -8.66
N GLY A 209 -5.78 -9.06 -8.41
CA GLY A 209 -7.06 -8.38 -8.60
C GLY A 209 -7.09 -7.53 -9.87
N ALA A 210 -7.65 -6.32 -9.78
CA ALA A 210 -7.72 -5.36 -10.87
C ALA A 210 -7.00 -4.06 -10.52
N LEU A 211 -6.21 -3.55 -11.47
CA LEU A 211 -5.70 -2.18 -11.48
C LEU A 211 -6.23 -1.49 -12.74
N THR A 212 -6.93 -0.38 -12.56
CA THR A 212 -7.43 0.45 -13.66
C THR A 212 -6.94 1.87 -13.47
N ALA A 213 -6.37 2.45 -14.51
CA ALA A 213 -5.92 3.83 -14.47
C ALA A 213 -6.03 4.51 -15.84
N ASP A 214 -6.02 5.83 -15.86
CA ASP A 214 -5.80 6.56 -17.10
C ASP A 214 -4.37 6.34 -17.61
N SER A 215 -3.40 6.52 -16.71
CA SER A 215 -1.96 6.34 -16.99
C SER A 215 -1.28 5.60 -15.84
N LEU A 216 -0.20 4.87 -16.13
CA LEU A 216 0.57 4.10 -15.17
C LEU A 216 2.05 4.49 -15.22
N SER A 217 2.62 4.78 -14.04
CA SER A 217 4.06 4.84 -13.82
C SER A 217 4.44 3.77 -12.80
N PHE A 218 5.13 2.72 -13.24
CA PHE A 218 5.60 1.64 -12.37
C PHE A 218 7.12 1.68 -12.25
N SER A 219 7.62 1.63 -11.01
CA SER A 219 9.04 1.45 -10.71
C SER A 219 9.21 0.41 -9.61
N GLY A 220 9.86 -0.71 -9.90
CA GLY A 220 10.17 -1.68 -8.86
C GLY A 220 10.98 -2.90 -9.29
N GLN A 221 11.41 -3.73 -8.35
CA GLN A 221 12.28 -4.86 -8.67
C GLN A 221 11.52 -5.98 -9.39
N ASN A 222 10.36 -6.38 -8.88
CA ASN A 222 9.54 -7.42 -9.51
C ASN A 222 8.08 -7.00 -9.64
N LEU A 223 7.55 -7.17 -10.85
CA LEU A 223 6.16 -6.99 -11.21
C LEU A 223 5.53 -8.34 -11.55
N VAL A 224 4.62 -8.82 -10.71
CA VAL A 224 3.83 -10.05 -10.97
C VAL A 224 2.38 -9.66 -11.21
N ASN A 225 1.91 -9.83 -12.43
CA ASN A 225 0.51 -9.64 -12.80
C ASN A 225 -0.16 -10.99 -13.10
N GLY A 226 -0.98 -11.48 -12.17
CA GLY A 226 -1.88 -12.62 -12.38
C GLY A 226 -3.34 -12.23 -12.60
N GLY A 227 -3.69 -10.97 -12.37
CA GLY A 227 -5.04 -10.42 -12.55
C GLY A 227 -5.16 -9.56 -13.81
N THR A 228 -5.75 -8.38 -13.66
CA THR A 228 -5.93 -7.41 -14.75
C THR A 228 -5.22 -6.10 -14.44
N MET A 229 -4.58 -5.52 -15.45
CA MET A 229 -4.09 -4.15 -15.46
C MET A 229 -4.59 -3.50 -16.76
N ASP A 230 -5.60 -2.64 -16.64
CA ASP A 230 -6.21 -1.94 -17.77
C ASP A 230 -5.89 -0.45 -17.68
N ILE A 231 -5.01 0.03 -18.55
CA ILE A 231 -4.51 1.41 -18.58
C ILE A 231 -5.06 2.10 -19.83
N ALA A 232 -5.74 3.23 -19.70
CA ALA A 232 -6.42 3.83 -20.85
C ALA A 232 -5.44 4.40 -21.90
N HIS A 233 -4.37 5.05 -21.43
CA HIS A 233 -3.44 5.81 -22.27
C HIS A 233 -2.02 5.25 -22.19
N GLU A 234 -1.18 5.70 -21.26
CA GLU A 234 0.25 5.36 -21.25
C GLU A 234 0.63 4.54 -20.02
N ALA A 235 1.45 3.51 -20.23
CA ALA A 235 2.11 2.75 -19.18
C ALA A 235 3.64 2.79 -19.36
N ASP A 236 4.32 3.45 -18.43
CA ASP A 236 5.79 3.38 -18.28
C ASP A 236 6.13 2.39 -17.15
N ILE A 237 6.91 1.36 -17.48
CA ILE A 237 7.26 0.28 -16.56
C ILE A 237 8.77 0.14 -16.49
N GLN A 238 9.34 0.47 -15.35
CA GLN A 238 10.73 0.23 -15.02
C GLN A 238 10.81 -0.92 -14.01
N THR A 239 11.29 -2.08 -14.45
CA THR A 239 11.39 -3.23 -13.54
C THR A 239 12.52 -4.20 -13.83
N SER A 240 13.07 -4.87 -12.82
CA SER A 240 14.06 -5.91 -13.10
C SER A 240 13.40 -7.14 -13.72
N GLN A 241 12.33 -7.65 -13.12
CA GLN A 241 11.61 -8.80 -13.65
C GLN A 241 10.11 -8.54 -13.76
N TRP A 242 9.57 -8.77 -14.94
CA TRP A 242 8.13 -8.74 -15.18
C TRP A 242 7.61 -10.13 -15.48
N GLN A 243 6.67 -10.62 -14.67
CA GLN A 243 5.89 -11.83 -14.92
C GLN A 243 4.44 -11.42 -15.19
N ASN A 244 3.97 -11.63 -16.42
CA ASN A 244 2.59 -11.39 -16.82
C ASN A 244 1.90 -12.72 -17.13
N ASN A 245 1.03 -13.14 -16.21
CA ASN A 245 0.26 -14.37 -16.28
C ASN A 245 -1.25 -14.09 -16.47
N GLY A 246 -1.68 -12.84 -16.25
CA GLY A 246 -3.03 -12.35 -16.48
C GLY A 246 -3.11 -11.47 -17.72
N ALA A 247 -3.94 -10.42 -17.67
CA ALA A 247 -4.07 -9.44 -18.74
C ALA A 247 -3.42 -8.12 -18.35
N PHE A 248 -2.60 -7.59 -19.24
CA PHE A 248 -2.07 -6.24 -19.20
C PHE A 248 -2.43 -5.55 -20.51
N ARG A 249 -3.19 -4.46 -20.44
CA ARG A 249 -3.64 -3.70 -21.61
C ARG A 249 -3.35 -2.23 -21.38
N ALA A 250 -2.71 -1.59 -22.35
CA ALA A 250 -2.59 -0.14 -22.36
C ALA A 250 -2.82 0.43 -23.76
N GLY A 251 -2.98 1.75 -23.87
CA GLY A 251 -2.83 2.44 -25.15
C GLY A 251 -1.40 2.29 -25.68
N GLN A 252 -0.46 2.89 -24.96
CA GLN A 252 0.97 2.80 -25.22
C GLN A 252 1.67 2.13 -24.03
N VAL A 253 2.55 1.19 -24.32
CA VAL A 253 3.41 0.54 -23.33
C VAL A 253 4.86 0.83 -23.66
N SER A 254 5.58 1.44 -22.71
CA SER A 254 7.03 1.50 -22.69
C SER A 254 7.51 0.75 -21.45
N ALA A 255 8.24 -0.35 -21.63
CA ALA A 255 8.78 -1.09 -20.50
C ALA A 255 10.26 -1.37 -20.69
N ALA A 256 11.04 -1.22 -19.61
CA ALA A 256 12.45 -1.55 -19.60
C ALA A 256 12.87 -2.32 -18.35
N GLY A 257 13.88 -3.20 -18.50
CA GLY A 257 14.28 -4.09 -17.43
C GLY A 257 15.33 -5.13 -17.76
N LEU A 258 15.42 -6.15 -16.91
CA LEU A 258 16.31 -7.30 -17.13
C LEU A 258 15.61 -8.43 -17.88
N SER A 259 14.44 -8.89 -17.41
CA SER A 259 13.70 -9.98 -18.07
C SER A 259 12.18 -9.84 -18.01
N LEU A 260 11.50 -10.28 -19.07
CA LEU A 260 10.05 -10.40 -19.15
C LEU A 260 9.65 -11.87 -19.42
N SER A 261 8.68 -12.37 -18.66
CA SER A 261 7.98 -13.62 -18.91
C SER A 261 6.50 -13.33 -19.10
N ASN A 262 5.99 -13.54 -20.30
CA ASN A 262 4.58 -13.38 -20.63
C ASN A 262 3.95 -14.74 -20.95
N SER A 263 3.00 -15.16 -20.12
CA SER A 263 2.16 -16.35 -20.34
C SER A 263 0.68 -16.00 -20.50
N GLY A 264 0.29 -14.75 -20.20
CA GLY A 264 -1.04 -14.22 -20.41
C GLY A 264 -1.13 -13.31 -21.64
N GLU A 265 -1.85 -12.21 -21.50
CA GLU A 265 -2.03 -11.19 -22.53
C GLU A 265 -1.28 -9.92 -22.15
N LEU A 266 -0.46 -9.40 -23.05
CA LEU A 266 0.16 -8.08 -22.95
C LEU A 266 -0.07 -7.35 -24.26
N THR A 267 -0.92 -6.32 -24.22
CA THR A 267 -1.35 -5.58 -25.41
C THR A 267 -1.14 -4.07 -25.28
N GLY A 268 -0.67 -3.47 -26.37
CA GLY A 268 -0.66 -2.02 -26.58
C GLY A 268 -1.58 -1.67 -27.75
N SER A 269 -2.66 -0.90 -27.55
CA SER A 269 -3.57 -0.57 -28.66
C SER A 269 -2.95 0.40 -29.67
N ASP A 270 -1.99 1.20 -29.24
CA ASP A 270 -1.33 2.20 -30.07
C ASP A 270 0.15 1.84 -30.26
N GLN A 271 0.83 1.37 -29.21
CA GLN A 271 2.23 0.96 -29.29
C GLN A 271 2.59 -0.04 -28.18
N LEU A 272 3.49 -0.97 -28.51
CA LEU A 272 4.18 -1.79 -27.53
C LEU A 272 5.70 -1.72 -27.76
N ALA A 273 6.42 -1.07 -26.85
CA ALA A 273 7.88 -0.95 -26.85
C ALA A 273 8.46 -1.62 -25.59
N LEU A 274 9.23 -2.70 -25.78
CA LEU A 274 9.79 -3.50 -24.69
C LEU A 274 11.31 -3.63 -24.82
N GLY A 275 12.04 -3.18 -23.80
CA GLY A 275 13.50 -3.24 -23.70
C GLY A 275 13.97 -4.08 -22.50
N PHE A 276 14.29 -5.36 -22.70
CA PHE A 276 14.73 -6.24 -21.61
C PHE A 276 16.11 -6.84 -21.89
N ASP A 277 17.12 -6.47 -21.12
CA ASP A 277 18.53 -6.76 -21.45
C ASP A 277 18.82 -8.26 -21.59
N ALA A 278 18.35 -9.09 -20.65
CA ALA A 278 18.65 -10.52 -20.64
C ALA A 278 17.76 -11.32 -21.57
N GLY A 279 16.44 -11.12 -21.50
CA GLY A 279 15.53 -11.92 -22.31
C GLY A 279 14.05 -11.60 -22.17
N ILE A 280 13.31 -11.94 -23.23
CA ILE A 280 11.85 -11.98 -23.27
C ILE A 280 11.44 -13.43 -23.56
N THR A 281 10.64 -14.01 -22.67
CA THR A 281 9.97 -15.30 -22.90
C THR A 281 8.49 -15.05 -23.09
N ASN A 282 7.94 -15.51 -24.21
CA ASN A 282 6.52 -15.37 -24.53
C ASN A 282 5.91 -16.74 -24.83
N SER A 283 5.04 -17.20 -23.96
CA SER A 283 4.15 -18.36 -24.20
C SER A 283 2.67 -17.97 -24.31
N GLY A 284 2.35 -16.68 -24.09
CA GLY A 284 1.02 -16.10 -24.27
C GLY A 284 0.93 -15.23 -25.50
N ALA A 285 0.22 -14.10 -25.39
CA ALA A 285 0.07 -13.10 -26.44
C ALA A 285 0.84 -11.82 -26.10
N LEU A 286 1.74 -11.42 -26.99
CA LEU A 286 2.35 -10.09 -27.04
C LEU A 286 1.86 -9.42 -28.32
N ALA A 287 1.01 -8.40 -28.22
CA ALA A 287 0.48 -7.76 -29.41
C ALA A 287 0.44 -6.23 -29.32
N ALA A 288 0.67 -5.59 -30.46
CA ALA A 288 0.38 -4.18 -30.67
C ALA A 288 -0.59 -4.03 -31.85
N ASN A 289 -1.62 -3.19 -31.71
CA ASN A 289 -2.42 -2.77 -32.87
C ASN A 289 -1.76 -1.60 -33.63
N GLY A 290 -0.63 -1.10 -33.15
CA GLY A 290 0.29 -0.23 -33.90
C GLY A 290 1.70 -0.85 -33.94
N PRO A 291 2.78 -0.06 -33.85
CA PRO A 291 4.14 -0.61 -33.85
C PRO A 291 4.45 -1.45 -32.60
N LEU A 292 5.08 -2.60 -32.85
CA LEU A 292 5.70 -3.47 -31.86
C LEU A 292 7.23 -3.41 -31.99
N SER A 293 7.91 -2.95 -30.95
CA SER A 293 9.37 -2.89 -30.89
C SER A 293 9.91 -3.70 -29.71
N LEU A 294 10.77 -4.68 -29.98
CA LEU A 294 11.47 -5.45 -28.96
C LEU A 294 12.99 -5.21 -29.05
N THR A 295 13.60 -4.86 -27.92
CA THR A 295 15.05 -4.84 -27.75
C THR A 295 15.44 -5.79 -26.62
N THR A 296 16.14 -6.88 -26.92
CA THR A 296 16.51 -7.87 -25.89
C THR A 296 17.71 -8.75 -26.27
N GLY A 297 18.43 -9.29 -25.28
CA GLY A 297 19.49 -10.27 -25.51
C GLY A 297 18.97 -11.58 -26.13
N ALA A 298 17.80 -12.06 -25.72
CA ALA A 298 17.21 -13.29 -26.24
C ALA A 298 15.68 -13.22 -26.27
N LEU A 299 15.08 -13.59 -27.41
CA LEU A 299 13.64 -13.79 -27.53
C LEU A 299 13.34 -15.29 -27.64
N ASN A 300 12.58 -15.84 -26.69
CA ASN A 300 12.01 -17.18 -26.77
C ASN A 300 10.49 -17.07 -26.91
N ASN A 301 9.99 -17.32 -28.12
CA ASN A 301 8.57 -17.23 -28.43
C ASN A 301 7.99 -18.63 -28.71
N SER A 302 7.05 -19.08 -27.88
CA SER A 302 6.19 -20.23 -28.11
C SER A 302 4.71 -19.88 -28.21
N GLY A 303 4.35 -18.62 -27.94
CA GLY A 303 3.01 -18.07 -28.12
C GLY A 303 2.89 -17.21 -29.39
N THR A 304 2.09 -16.16 -29.32
CA THR A 304 1.88 -15.21 -30.42
C THR A 304 2.59 -13.90 -30.13
N LEU A 305 3.36 -13.44 -31.11
CA LEU A 305 3.92 -12.10 -31.20
C LEU A 305 3.31 -11.42 -32.43
N SER A 306 2.61 -10.29 -32.27
CA SER A 306 1.95 -9.59 -33.39
C SER A 306 2.12 -8.08 -33.32
N GLY A 307 2.66 -7.46 -34.38
CA GLY A 307 2.57 -6.02 -34.58
C GLY A 307 1.71 -5.75 -35.82
N ASP A 308 0.62 -5.00 -35.68
CA ASP A 308 -0.29 -4.74 -36.81
C ASP A 308 0.29 -3.73 -37.82
N ASP A 309 1.08 -2.75 -37.35
CA ASP A 309 1.85 -1.85 -38.22
C ASP A 309 3.28 -2.38 -38.41
N ASP A 310 4.25 -1.81 -37.70
CA ASP A 310 5.65 -2.20 -37.79
C ASP A 310 6.01 -3.25 -36.73
N LEU A 311 6.81 -4.25 -37.14
CA LEU A 311 7.45 -5.18 -36.24
C LEU A 311 8.98 -4.98 -36.27
N SER A 312 9.52 -4.38 -35.22
CA SER A 312 10.96 -4.13 -35.07
C SER A 312 11.57 -5.02 -33.99
N LEU A 313 12.55 -5.85 -34.36
CA LEU A 313 13.20 -6.80 -33.46
C LEU A 313 14.71 -6.56 -33.43
N SER A 314 15.21 -5.97 -32.35
CA SER A 314 16.64 -5.81 -32.07
C SER A 314 17.07 -6.86 -31.04
N LEU A 315 17.49 -8.02 -31.53
CA LEU A 315 17.71 -9.22 -30.71
C LEU A 315 19.16 -9.70 -30.75
N GLY A 316 19.67 -10.23 -29.63
CA GLY A 316 20.91 -11.03 -29.63
C GLY A 316 20.70 -12.45 -30.17
N SER A 317 19.57 -13.08 -29.82
CA SER A 317 19.17 -14.40 -30.33
C SER A 317 17.64 -14.54 -30.41
N LEU A 318 17.17 -15.42 -31.28
CA LEU A 318 15.75 -15.73 -31.48
C LEU A 318 15.53 -17.25 -31.48
N GLN A 319 14.65 -17.73 -30.60
CA GLN A 319 14.04 -19.06 -30.67
C GLN A 319 12.54 -18.87 -30.86
N ASN A 320 12.01 -19.36 -31.98
CA ASN A 320 10.60 -19.25 -32.30
C ASN A 320 10.00 -20.64 -32.55
N GLN A 321 8.98 -20.97 -31.77
CA GLN A 321 8.16 -22.18 -31.83
C GLN A 321 6.67 -21.84 -31.95
N GLY A 322 6.30 -20.56 -31.84
CA GLY A 322 4.95 -20.03 -32.04
C GLY A 322 4.87 -19.12 -33.25
N ASP A 323 3.95 -18.14 -33.19
CA ASP A 323 3.65 -17.24 -34.30
C ASP A 323 4.34 -15.88 -34.11
N ILE A 324 4.90 -15.38 -35.21
CA ILE A 324 5.41 -14.00 -35.33
C ILE A 324 4.72 -13.38 -36.53
N LEU A 325 3.85 -12.41 -36.28
CA LEU A 325 2.99 -11.77 -37.26
C LEU A 325 3.37 -10.28 -37.37
N ALA A 326 3.48 -9.80 -38.60
CA ALA A 326 3.66 -8.38 -38.92
C ALA A 326 2.55 -8.00 -39.92
N GLY A 327 1.73 -7.02 -39.57
CA GLY A 327 0.62 -6.52 -40.40
C GLY A 327 1.03 -5.42 -41.39
N GLY A 328 2.16 -4.75 -41.18
CA GLY A 328 2.74 -3.75 -42.09
C GLY A 328 3.89 -4.26 -42.96
N THR A 329 4.28 -3.47 -43.96
CA THR A 329 5.34 -3.77 -44.94
C THR A 329 6.72 -3.85 -44.27
N GLY A 330 7.08 -5.00 -43.70
CA GLY A 330 8.31 -5.17 -42.91
C GLY A 330 9.61 -4.97 -43.70
N ASP A 331 10.41 -3.99 -43.27
CA ASP A 331 11.78 -3.76 -43.74
C ASP A 331 12.77 -4.46 -42.79
N TYR A 332 13.11 -5.71 -43.08
CA TYR A 332 13.96 -6.56 -42.24
C TYR A 332 15.45 -6.16 -42.36
N HIS A 333 15.92 -5.25 -41.51
CA HIS A 333 17.34 -4.88 -41.44
C HIS A 333 18.18 -5.90 -40.66
N ARG A 334 18.73 -6.90 -41.37
CA ARG A 334 19.90 -7.65 -40.86
C ARG A 334 21.15 -6.77 -40.94
N ARG A 335 21.70 -6.36 -39.80
CA ARG A 335 23.10 -5.94 -39.72
C ARG A 335 23.98 -7.13 -40.11
N ARG A 336 24.55 -7.10 -41.31
CA ARG A 336 25.63 -8.00 -41.71
C ARG A 336 26.87 -7.63 -40.89
N CYS A 337 27.36 -8.56 -40.09
CA CYS A 337 28.76 -8.54 -39.68
C CYS A 337 29.62 -8.78 -40.93
N GLY A 338 30.30 -7.74 -41.39
CA GLY A 338 31.32 -7.82 -42.43
C GLY A 338 32.67 -8.16 -41.81
N GLN A 339 33.28 -9.19 -42.42
CA GLN A 339 34.65 -9.73 -42.35
C GLN A 339 35.69 -9.01 -41.49
#